data_AF-A0A3S4G744-F1
#
_entry.id   AF-A0A3S4G744-F1
#
_cell.length_a   1.000
_cell.length_b   1.000
_cell.length_c   1.000
_cell.angle_alpha   90.00
_cell.angle_beta   90.00
_cell.angle_gamma   90.00
#
_symmetry.space_group_name_H-M   'P 1'
#
loop_
_entity.id
_entity.type
_entity.pdbx_description
1 polymer ?
#
loop_
_entity_poly.entity_id
_entity_poly.type
_entity_poly.pdbx_seq_one_letter_code
_entity_poly.pdbx_strand_id
1 'polypeptide(L)'
;MHPFIHPLSAAVDPAWESKSDWDIYKGIAKKFSEVCVGHLGKETDVVTLPIQHDSAAELAQPLDVKTGKRRMRSDPRENRAAHHDRRARLPGDLRTFYLYRPLMEKIGNGGKGIAWNTQSEMDLLRKLNTPKRMVRRKASRCSTRRLTRQR
;
A
#
# COMPACT_ATOMS: atom_id res chain seq x y z
N MET A 1 3.74 21.68 17.57
CA MET A 1 3.70 23.08 18.05
C MET A 1 2.29 23.67 18.04
N HIS A 2 1.39 23.24 17.15
CA HIS A 2 -0.06 23.59 17.16
C HIS A 2 -0.91 22.39 16.67
N PRO A 3 -2.22 22.32 16.96
CA PRO A 3 -3.09 21.17 16.65
C PRO A 3 -3.80 21.28 15.27
N PHE A 4 -3.18 21.93 14.29
CA PHE A 4 -3.78 22.16 12.98
C PHE A 4 -3.21 21.21 11.92
N ILE A 5 -4.08 20.70 11.06
CA ILE A 5 -3.71 20.00 9.82
C ILE A 5 -3.95 20.94 8.63
N HIS A 6 -2.93 21.18 7.81
CA HIS A 6 -3.02 22.04 6.63
C HIS A 6 -2.38 21.36 5.42
N PRO A 7 -2.93 21.55 4.22
CA PRO A 7 -2.44 20.89 3.02
C PRO A 7 -1.13 21.52 2.52
N LEU A 8 -0.40 20.76 1.69
CA LEU A 8 0.56 21.32 0.75
C LEU A 8 -0.14 21.42 -0.62
N SER A 9 0.03 22.56 -1.29
CA SER A 9 -0.58 22.83 -2.60
C SER A 9 0.50 23.13 -3.62
N ALA A 10 0.33 22.62 -4.84
CA ALA A 10 1.18 23.00 -5.96
C ALA A 10 0.84 24.44 -6.38
N ALA A 11 1.73 25.38 -6.07
CA ALA A 11 1.59 26.77 -6.53
C ALA A 11 1.86 26.89 -8.03
N VAL A 12 2.81 26.10 -8.52
CA VAL A 12 3.14 25.90 -9.94
C VAL A 12 3.36 24.42 -10.18
N ASP A 13 3.24 24.00 -11.44
CA ASP A 13 3.59 22.63 -11.83
C ASP A 13 5.08 22.36 -11.55
N PRO A 14 5.46 21.12 -11.21
CA PRO A 14 6.84 20.76 -10.95
C PRO A 14 7.74 21.15 -12.13
N ALA A 15 8.84 21.86 -11.84
CA ALA A 15 9.75 22.34 -12.88
C ALA A 15 10.50 21.18 -13.56
N TRP A 16 10.83 21.35 -14.84
CA TRP A 16 11.49 20.34 -15.67
C TRP A 16 10.73 19.00 -15.67
N GLU A 17 11.43 17.87 -15.47
CA GLU A 17 10.84 16.53 -15.38
C GLU A 17 10.59 16.07 -13.94
N SER A 18 10.64 17.00 -12.98
CA SER A 18 10.37 16.67 -11.57
C SER A 18 8.92 16.21 -11.39
N LYS A 19 8.70 15.37 -10.36
CA LYS A 19 7.41 14.74 -10.07
C LYS A 19 7.23 14.67 -8.56
N SER A 20 5.98 14.64 -8.11
CA SER A 20 5.67 14.34 -6.71
C SER A 20 6.11 12.91 -6.37
N ASP A 21 6.47 12.64 -5.11
CA ASP A 21 6.82 11.28 -4.67
C ASP A 21 5.70 10.28 -4.99
N TRP A 22 4.43 10.72 -4.84
CA TRP A 22 3.26 9.93 -5.21
C TRP A 22 3.27 9.52 -6.69
N ASP A 23 3.60 10.44 -7.59
CA ASP A 23 3.66 10.14 -9.03
C ASP A 23 4.90 9.32 -9.42
N ILE A 24 6.02 9.51 -8.72
CA ILE A 24 7.23 8.71 -8.88
C ILE A 24 6.93 7.24 -8.54
N TYR A 25 6.45 6.96 -7.33
CA TYR A 25 6.15 5.59 -6.90
C TYR A 25 5.03 4.95 -7.72
N LYS A 26 4.05 5.73 -8.17
CA LYS A 26 3.02 5.29 -9.11
C LYS A 26 3.60 4.87 -10.46
N GLY A 27 4.56 5.62 -10.99
CA GLY A 27 5.29 5.28 -12.20
C GLY A 27 6.11 4.00 -12.05
N ILE A 28 6.83 3.87 -10.94
CA ILE A 28 7.60 2.66 -10.59
C ILE A 28 6.67 1.45 -10.47
N ALA A 29 5.57 1.57 -9.73
CA ALA A 29 4.60 0.48 -9.55
C ALA A 29 4.03 0.01 -10.89
N LYS A 30 3.76 0.95 -11.81
CA LYS A 30 3.30 0.61 -13.17
C LYS A 30 4.36 -0.21 -13.90
N LYS A 31 5.61 0.26 -13.93
CA LYS A 31 6.67 -0.43 -14.67
C LYS A 31 7.01 -1.78 -14.06
N PHE A 32 7.06 -1.87 -12.74
CA PHE A 32 7.25 -3.12 -12.00
C PHE A 32 6.18 -4.15 -12.35
N SER A 33 4.91 -3.73 -12.38
CA SER A 33 3.78 -4.61 -12.74
C SER A 33 3.88 -5.17 -14.16
N GLU A 34 4.48 -4.43 -15.09
CA GLU A 34 4.73 -4.90 -16.46
C GLU A 34 5.90 -5.91 -16.51
N VAL A 35 7.00 -5.60 -15.81
CA VAL A 35 8.25 -6.37 -15.87
C VAL A 35 8.19 -7.65 -15.05
N CYS A 36 7.37 -7.71 -13.99
CA CYS A 36 7.30 -8.89 -13.13
C CYS A 36 6.54 -10.08 -13.77
N VAL A 37 5.82 -9.87 -14.87
CA VAL A 37 5.04 -10.92 -15.54
C VAL A 37 5.98 -12.00 -16.07
N GLY A 38 5.70 -13.26 -15.72
CA GLY A 38 6.55 -14.41 -16.08
C GLY A 38 7.65 -14.71 -15.05
N HIS A 39 7.87 -13.82 -14.09
CA HIS A 39 8.84 -14.01 -13.00
C HIS A 39 8.18 -14.12 -11.63
N LEU A 40 7.19 -13.28 -11.35
CA LEU A 40 6.50 -13.19 -10.05
C LEU A 40 4.99 -13.15 -10.25
N GLY A 41 4.29 -14.05 -9.57
CA GLY A 41 2.84 -14.19 -9.63
C GLY A 41 2.18 -13.97 -8.27
N LYS A 42 1.37 -14.95 -7.85
CA LYS A 42 0.74 -14.97 -6.53
C LYS A 42 1.60 -15.77 -5.59
N GLU A 43 2.53 -15.08 -4.95
CA GLU A 43 3.49 -15.73 -4.06
C GLU A 43 2.94 -15.88 -2.64
N THR A 44 3.55 -16.79 -1.90
CA THR A 44 3.38 -16.90 -0.45
C THR A 44 4.70 -16.51 0.18
N ASP A 45 4.64 -15.54 1.09
CA ASP A 45 5.82 -14.99 1.72
C ASP A 45 5.77 -15.26 3.23
N VAL A 46 6.93 -15.56 3.80
CA VAL A 46 7.09 -15.83 5.23
C VAL A 46 7.72 -14.60 5.86
N VAL A 47 6.91 -13.82 6.56
CA VAL A 47 7.35 -12.56 7.17
C VAL A 47 7.57 -12.77 8.65
N THR A 48 8.77 -12.45 9.12
CA THR A 48 9.09 -12.38 10.55
C THR A 48 8.65 -11.03 11.11
N LEU A 49 7.76 -11.05 12.11
CA LEU A 49 7.32 -9.83 12.81
C LEU A 49 7.84 -9.87 14.25
N PRO A 50 8.62 -8.87 14.70
CA PRO A 50 9.01 -8.79 16.10
C PRO A 50 7.79 -8.53 17.00
N ILE A 51 7.92 -8.87 18.28
CA ILE A 51 6.93 -8.55 19.30
C ILE A 51 6.63 -7.05 19.27
N GLN A 52 5.35 -6.69 19.19
CA GLN A 52 4.89 -5.31 19.09
C GLN A 52 4.48 -4.78 20.45
N HIS A 53 4.85 -3.55 20.74
CA HIS A 53 4.24 -2.76 21.82
C HIS A 53 2.76 -2.47 21.50
N ASP A 54 1.95 -2.24 22.53
CA ASP A 54 0.50 -2.07 22.46
C ASP A 54 -0.21 -3.29 21.81
N SER A 55 0.34 -4.48 22.04
CA SER A 55 -0.24 -5.74 21.59
C SER A 55 -0.16 -6.78 22.70
N ALA A 56 -1.05 -7.77 22.69
CA ALA A 56 -1.04 -8.81 23.72
C ALA A 56 0.31 -9.55 23.83
N ALA A 57 1.12 -9.55 22.77
CA ALA A 57 2.43 -10.18 22.75
C ALA A 57 3.52 -9.38 23.51
N GLU A 58 3.24 -8.15 23.92
CA GLU A 58 4.22 -7.29 24.60
C GLU A 58 4.69 -7.87 25.95
N LEU A 59 3.87 -8.71 26.59
CA LEU A 59 4.15 -9.39 27.86
C LEU A 59 5.02 -10.65 27.69
N ALA A 60 6.01 -10.60 26.80
CA ALA A 60 6.80 -11.75 26.36
C ALA A 60 7.72 -12.36 27.44
N GLN A 61 8.70 -11.58 27.93
CA GLN A 61 9.68 -12.05 28.94
C GLN A 61 9.62 -11.14 30.16
N PRO A 62 8.77 -11.46 31.15
CA PRO A 62 8.48 -10.54 32.26
C PRO A 62 9.59 -10.43 33.30
N LEU A 63 10.45 -11.44 33.44
CA LEU A 63 11.40 -11.54 34.57
C LEU A 63 12.87 -11.39 34.17
N ASP A 64 13.29 -12.06 33.09
CA ASP A 64 14.69 -12.09 32.67
C ASP A 64 14.80 -12.45 31.19
N VAL A 65 15.96 -12.15 30.59
CA VAL A 65 16.25 -12.38 29.19
C VAL A 65 16.71 -13.81 28.97
N LYS A 66 15.92 -14.58 28.21
CA LYS A 66 16.27 -15.95 27.80
C LYS A 66 16.80 -15.95 26.37
N THR A 67 18.10 -16.19 26.21
CA THR A 67 18.75 -16.29 24.88
C THR A 67 18.96 -17.75 24.44
N GLY A 68 18.83 -18.00 23.13
CA GLY A 68 19.16 -19.29 22.50
C GLY A 68 17.97 -20.19 22.12
N LYS A 69 18.16 -20.99 21.04
CA LYS A 69 17.10 -21.84 20.44
C LYS A 69 16.46 -22.84 21.41
N ARG A 70 17.19 -23.28 22.43
CA ARG A 70 16.75 -24.30 23.40
C ARG A 70 15.99 -23.72 24.61
N ARG A 71 16.23 -22.45 24.96
CA ARG A 71 15.70 -21.80 26.18
C ARG A 71 14.43 -20.97 25.95
N MET A 72 14.16 -20.52 24.72
CA MET A 72 12.88 -19.91 24.29
C MET A 72 11.75 -20.95 24.04
N ARG A 73 11.75 -22.08 24.74
CA ARG A 73 10.84 -23.22 24.48
C ARG A 73 9.51 -23.11 25.24
N SER A 74 9.45 -22.23 26.25
CA SER A 74 8.20 -21.74 26.83
C SER A 74 7.50 -20.91 25.76
N ASP A 75 6.54 -21.50 25.05
CA ASP A 75 5.77 -20.95 23.93
C ASP A 75 6.55 -20.19 22.81
N PRO A 76 6.72 -20.80 21.61
CA PRO A 76 7.32 -20.15 20.44
C PRO A 76 6.69 -18.81 20.04
N ARG A 77 5.43 -18.54 20.43
CA ARG A 77 4.73 -17.28 20.12
C ARG A 77 5.08 -16.14 21.07
N GLU A 78 5.49 -16.48 22.29
CA GLU A 78 5.74 -15.50 23.36
C GLU A 78 7.20 -15.07 23.37
N ASN A 79 8.12 -15.94 22.92
CA ASN A 79 9.56 -15.74 23.07
C ASN A 79 10.33 -15.53 21.77
N ARG A 80 9.66 -15.41 20.61
CA ARG A 80 10.30 -15.17 19.31
C ARG A 80 9.46 -14.29 18.41
N ALA A 81 10.11 -13.71 17.40
CA ALA A 81 9.40 -13.10 16.28
C ALA A 81 8.42 -14.12 15.69
N ALA A 82 7.15 -13.73 15.60
CA ALA A 82 6.13 -14.57 15.01
C ALA A 82 6.43 -14.73 13.51
N HIS A 83 6.35 -15.96 13.02
CA HIS A 83 6.34 -16.22 11.58
C HIS A 83 4.89 -16.09 11.12
N HIS A 84 4.60 -15.06 10.33
CA HIS A 84 3.32 -14.90 9.70
C HIS A 84 3.43 -15.34 8.24
N ASP A 85 2.74 -16.43 7.92
CA ASP A 85 2.50 -16.80 6.53
C ASP A 85 1.50 -15.82 5.96
N ARG A 86 2.01 -14.85 5.20
CA ARG A 86 1.17 -13.93 4.47
C ARG A 86 1.17 -14.40 3.03
N ARG A 87 -0.01 -14.68 2.48
CA ARG A 87 -0.18 -14.70 1.02
C ARG A 87 0.01 -13.27 0.52
N ALA A 88 1.26 -12.89 0.33
CA ALA A 88 1.63 -11.69 -0.36
C ALA A 88 1.29 -11.93 -1.84
N ARG A 89 0.10 -11.50 -2.27
CA ARG A 89 0.03 -11.02 -3.66
C ARG A 89 1.05 -9.90 -3.73
N LEU A 90 2.24 -10.20 -4.25
CA LEU A 90 3.29 -9.22 -4.46
C LEU A 90 2.71 -8.00 -5.20
N PRO A 91 3.33 -6.82 -5.07
CA PRO A 91 2.87 -5.56 -5.67
C PRO A 91 2.91 -5.53 -7.20
N GLY A 92 2.91 -6.69 -7.88
CA GLY A 92 2.80 -6.79 -9.34
C GLY A 92 1.41 -6.44 -9.87
N ASP A 93 0.40 -6.31 -9.01
CA ASP A 93 -0.88 -5.73 -9.42
C ASP A 93 -0.90 -4.24 -9.07
N LEU A 94 -0.61 -3.41 -10.07
CA LEU A 94 -0.73 -1.95 -10.05
C LEU A 94 -1.99 -1.45 -9.34
N ARG A 95 -3.12 -2.19 -9.44
CA ARG A 95 -4.39 -1.84 -8.78
C ARG A 95 -4.25 -1.73 -7.27
N THR A 96 -3.34 -2.49 -6.67
CA THR A 96 -3.04 -2.47 -5.23
C THR A 96 -2.51 -1.11 -4.77
N PHE A 97 -1.80 -0.39 -5.64
CA PHE A 97 -1.29 0.95 -5.35
C PHE A 97 -2.39 2.03 -5.43
N TYR A 98 -3.39 1.83 -6.31
CA TYR A 98 -4.42 2.84 -6.57
C TYR A 98 -5.70 2.68 -5.74
N LEU A 99 -5.96 1.50 -5.18
CA LEU A 99 -7.26 1.17 -4.58
C LEU A 99 -7.14 0.82 -3.12
N TYR A 100 -8.09 1.33 -2.33
CA TYR A 100 -8.33 0.84 -0.98
C TYR A 100 -8.77 -0.63 -1.04
N ARG A 101 -8.14 -1.46 -0.22
CA ARG A 101 -8.34 -2.91 -0.19
C ARG A 101 -9.40 -3.31 0.84
N PRO A 102 -10.01 -4.50 0.68
CA PRO A 102 -11.11 -4.94 1.54
C PRO A 102 -10.72 -5.23 2.99
N LEU A 103 -9.44 -5.11 3.39
CA LEU A 103 -9.02 -5.39 4.77
C LEU A 103 -9.60 -4.38 5.77
N MET A 104 -9.77 -3.13 5.36
CA MET A 104 -10.40 -2.10 6.21
C MET A 104 -11.86 -2.44 6.51
N GLU A 105 -12.57 -3.09 5.58
CA GLU A 105 -13.95 -3.54 5.76
C GLU A 105 -14.03 -4.89 6.48
N LYS A 106 -13.10 -5.81 6.20
CA LYS A 106 -13.12 -7.18 6.74
C LYS A 106 -12.59 -7.27 8.17
N ILE A 107 -11.50 -6.57 8.49
CA ILE A 107 -10.82 -6.63 9.78
C ILE A 107 -11.16 -5.39 10.61
N GLY A 108 -11.35 -4.24 9.96
CA GLY A 108 -11.52 -2.94 10.62
C GLY A 108 -10.23 -2.11 10.60
N ASN A 109 -10.17 -1.13 11.49
CA ASN A 109 -9.00 -0.28 11.70
C ASN A 109 -8.59 -0.30 13.17
N GLY A 110 -7.37 0.13 13.47
CA GLY A 110 -6.90 0.16 14.84
C GLY A 110 -5.46 0.65 14.98
N GLY A 111 -5.07 0.84 16.23
CA GLY A 111 -3.75 1.28 16.63
C GLY A 111 -3.72 1.54 18.12
N LYS A 112 -2.54 1.54 18.74
CA LYS A 112 -2.38 1.79 20.19
C LYS A 112 -3.28 0.88 21.05
N GLY A 113 -3.28 -0.42 20.75
CA GLY A 113 -3.97 -1.45 21.53
C GLY A 113 -5.49 -1.53 21.35
N ILE A 114 -6.09 -0.67 20.53
CA ILE A 114 -7.55 -0.66 20.29
C ILE A 114 -7.89 -0.85 18.82
N ALA A 115 -9.06 -1.44 18.57
CA ALA A 115 -9.61 -1.68 17.24
C ALA A 115 -11.08 -1.24 17.17
N TRP A 116 -11.50 -0.80 15.98
CA TRP A 116 -12.86 -0.35 15.72
C TRP A 116 -13.31 -0.64 14.29
N ASN A 117 -14.63 -0.65 14.07
CA ASN A 117 -15.21 -0.81 12.75
C ASN A 117 -15.09 0.51 11.95
N THR A 118 -14.72 0.43 10.67
CA THR A 118 -14.56 1.60 9.79
C THR A 118 -15.44 1.57 8.53
N GLN A 119 -16.55 0.83 8.59
CA GLN A 119 -17.43 0.64 7.44
C GLN A 119 -18.04 1.97 6.93
N SER A 120 -18.46 2.86 7.84
CA SER A 120 -19.01 4.17 7.49
C SER A 120 -18.01 5.03 6.72
N GLU A 121 -16.75 5.03 7.15
CA GLU A 121 -15.68 5.80 6.50
C GLU A 121 -15.37 5.22 5.12
N MET A 122 -15.38 3.89 4.97
CA MET A 122 -15.18 3.24 3.68
C MET A 122 -16.31 3.56 2.70
N ASP A 123 -17.57 3.58 3.15
CA ASP A 123 -18.72 3.98 2.34
C ASP A 123 -18.63 5.44 1.89
N LEU A 124 -18.14 6.33 2.75
CA LEU A 124 -17.87 7.73 2.42
C LEU A 124 -16.73 7.88 1.42
N LEU A 125 -15.62 7.14 1.60
CA LEU A 125 -14.48 7.16 0.69
C LEU A 125 -14.86 6.67 -0.72
N ARG A 126 -15.76 5.70 -0.84
CA ARG A 126 -16.30 5.24 -2.13
C ARG A 126 -17.05 6.35 -2.88
N LYS A 127 -17.70 7.27 -2.16
CA LYS A 127 -18.42 8.42 -2.73
C LYS A 127 -17.46 9.55 -3.10
N LEU A 128 -16.48 9.85 -2.26
CA LEU A 128 -15.51 10.93 -2.49
C LEU A 128 -14.52 10.59 -3.61
N ASN A 129 -13.90 9.42 -3.50
CA ASN A 129 -12.89 8.96 -4.43
C ASN A 129 -13.61 8.14 -5.50
N THR A 130 -14.29 8.83 -6.42
CA THR A 130 -14.98 8.20 -7.55
C THR A 130 -14.08 7.15 -8.18
N PRO A 131 -14.58 5.95 -8.52
CA PRO A 131 -13.76 4.97 -9.20
C PRO A 131 -13.30 5.62 -10.50
N LYS A 132 -12.00 5.91 -10.60
CA LYS A 132 -11.40 6.34 -11.86
C LYS A 132 -11.65 5.20 -12.85
N ARG A 133 -12.76 5.27 -13.59
CA ARG A 133 -12.94 4.54 -14.84
C ARG A 133 -11.74 4.99 -15.65
N MET A 134 -10.74 4.11 -15.79
CA MET A 134 -9.49 4.39 -16.49
C MET A 134 -9.87 5.06 -17.80
N VAL A 135 -9.74 6.39 -17.87
CA VAL A 135 -10.13 7.13 -19.05
C VAL A 135 -9.10 6.70 -20.08
N ARG A 136 -9.48 5.79 -20.98
CA ARG A 136 -8.83 5.63 -22.27
C ARG A 136 -8.80 7.05 -22.84
N ARG A 137 -7.68 7.75 -22.71
CA ARG A 137 -7.42 8.96 -23.49
C ARG A 137 -7.60 8.50 -24.92
N LYS A 138 -8.74 8.85 -25.55
CA LYS A 138 -8.89 8.75 -27.00
C LYS A 138 -7.68 9.52 -27.53
N ALA A 139 -6.74 8.80 -28.15
CA ALA A 139 -5.70 9.44 -28.93
C ALA A 139 -6.42 10.41 -29.86
N SER A 140 -6.25 11.70 -29.64
CA SER A 140 -6.68 12.69 -30.62
C SER A 140 -5.90 12.33 -31.87
N ARG A 141 -6.60 11.83 -32.90
CA ARG A 141 -6.04 11.74 -34.23
C ARG A 141 -5.75 13.18 -34.62
N CYS A 142 -4.49 13.59 -34.49
CA CYS A 142 -3.95 14.74 -35.17
C CYS A 142 -4.02 14.40 -36.66
N SER A 143 -5.16 14.70 -37.27
CA SER A 143 -5.37 14.63 -38.70
C SER A 143 -4.57 15.77 -39.31
N THR A 144 -3.36 15.48 -39.74
CA THR A 144 -2.59 16.30 -40.68
C THR A 144 -3.48 16.57 -41.90
N ARG A 145 -4.01 17.79 -42.00
CA ARG A 145 -4.63 18.29 -43.24
C ARG A 145 -3.58 18.24 -44.34
N ARG A 146 -3.64 17.24 -45.22
CA ARG A 146 -3.01 17.33 -46.54
C ARG A 146 -3.75 18.41 -47.32
N LEU A 147 -3.12 19.57 -47.49
CA LEU A 147 -3.49 20.50 -48.56
C LEU A 147 -3.15 19.83 -49.89
N THR A 148 -4.14 19.22 -50.53
CA THR A 148 -4.06 18.95 -51.98
C THR A 148 -4.42 20.23 -52.71
N ARG A 149 -3.37 20.84 -53.27
CA ARG A 149 -3.41 21.96 -54.21
C ARG A 149 -4.16 21.48 -55.46
N GLN A 150 -5.36 22.02 -55.71
CA GLN A 150 -6.01 21.87 -57.02
C GLN A 150 -5.23 22.72 -58.03
N ARG A 151 -4.76 22.07 -59.09
CA ARG A 151 -4.52 22.63 -60.41
C ARG A 151 -5.25 21.74 -61.40
#